data_AF-A0A931JS94-F1
#
_entry.id   AF-A0A931JS94-F1
#
_cell.length_a   1.000
_cell.length_b   1.000
_cell.length_c   1.000
_cell.angle_alpha   90.00
_cell.angle_beta   90.00
_cell.angle_gamma   90.00
#
_symmetry.space_group_name_H-M   'P 1'
#
loop_
_entity.id
_entity.type
_entity.pdbx_description
1 polymer ?
#
loop_
_entity_poly.entity_id
_entity_poly.type
_entity_poly.pdbx_seq_one_letter_code
_entity_poly.pdbx_strand_id
1 'polypeptide(L)'
;MQIKTHKFFSHKLSLLAPALAFFFSIASIFALIFLTSNNSTFAAPGAGGAPTTVSFALDAMSVDFHFTPAELSASTFKQDNVNASISTNNPTGFTFYVSSIDEDTNLNHTDSSVTTKIASITSPLVESNFTPKSWGYSADGVNFKPIPKASTPDTVLTTTNTTGQRVRVDFGVKASPDLNSGTYSKQVLFTAVTNAAPATATFLPGPQFNNLLANIAPPSSTAPAKHFKKSTTAPANIAMATVVSTADSGRPIYMWYDSADQTIYWWSEADDVFANENSSSMFEYTHGRHSRLDTLDLSGINTINVKNMSRFFFNNGLKSLDLSVLDTRNVENMSYMFAGFEATILPDLTRLNTGNVKDMSHMFSNAHFPSLDLRHFDTHNVETMYRMFSQAGATSINLSGWDVRKNRNVFMMFWDNRTVKTIDMSGWKNDSLELMDDLFSDLPALESINLTGFTTNNVRSFDRTFSKLPSLTSLDLSSFDTSNVEQMRNMFDGASGLTSLDVSNFNTSKVFTMEYMFRGLKVSSLDLHNF
;
A
#
# COMPACT_ATOMS: atom_id res chain seq x y z
N MET A 1 44.47 6.65 82.81
CA MET A 1 44.71 7.64 81.74
C MET A 1 43.39 7.84 81.00
N GLN A 2 42.84 9.05 81.06
CA GLN A 2 41.42 9.36 80.82
C GLN A 2 41.04 9.38 79.34
N ILE A 3 39.79 8.97 79.05
CA ILE A 3 39.03 9.34 77.87
C ILE A 3 37.88 10.24 78.33
N LYS A 4 37.73 11.43 77.73
CA LYS A 4 36.42 12.00 77.39
C LYS A 4 36.53 13.16 76.39
N THR A 5 35.48 13.21 75.60
CA THR A 5 35.17 13.91 74.35
C THR A 5 34.78 15.39 74.46
N HIS A 6 34.65 16.01 73.27
CA HIS A 6 33.80 17.17 72.87
C HIS A 6 34.50 18.54 72.81
N LYS A 7 34.20 19.47 71.88
CA LYS A 7 33.44 19.54 70.61
C LYS A 7 33.60 21.01 70.13
N PHE A 8 33.43 21.23 68.82
CA PHE A 8 32.70 22.36 68.21
C PHE A 8 33.40 23.71 67.87
N PHE A 9 33.46 23.93 66.55
CA PHE A 9 32.94 25.09 65.80
C PHE A 9 33.66 26.45 65.90
N SER A 10 34.36 26.80 64.82
CA SER A 10 34.14 28.03 64.04
C SER A 10 34.60 27.72 62.60
N HIS A 11 33.78 27.58 61.56
CA HIS A 11 32.51 28.22 61.22
C HIS A 11 32.68 29.71 60.97
N LYS A 12 32.99 30.03 59.70
CA LYS A 12 32.47 31.18 58.92
C LYS A 12 33.48 31.53 57.83
N LEU A 13 33.60 30.68 56.81
CA LEU A 13 33.73 31.16 55.44
C LEU A 13 33.41 30.02 54.47
N SER A 14 32.34 30.28 53.72
CA SER A 14 32.26 29.92 52.30
C SER A 14 32.25 28.41 52.01
N LEU A 15 31.27 27.60 52.43
CA LEU A 15 29.80 27.77 52.43
C LEU A 15 29.14 28.12 51.07
N LEU A 16 29.90 28.26 49.99
CA LEU A 16 29.34 28.43 48.62
C LEU A 16 29.77 27.33 47.65
N ALA A 17 30.94 26.70 47.84
CA ALA A 17 31.47 25.73 46.88
C ALA A 17 30.69 24.38 46.82
N PRO A 18 30.26 23.78 47.94
CA PRO A 18 29.50 22.52 47.88
C PRO A 18 28.03 22.74 47.51
N ALA A 19 27.48 23.93 47.82
CA ALA A 19 26.11 24.27 47.46
C ALA A 19 25.95 24.49 45.95
N LEU A 20 26.92 25.15 45.28
CA LEU A 20 26.90 25.30 43.82
C LEU A 20 27.08 23.95 43.09
N ALA A 21 27.91 23.04 43.61
CA ALA A 21 28.06 21.71 43.02
C ALA A 21 26.78 20.86 43.12
N PHE A 22 25.99 21.05 44.18
CA PHE A 22 24.69 20.39 44.34
C PHE A 22 23.58 21.00 43.46
N PHE A 23 23.64 22.31 43.19
CA PHE A 23 22.70 22.95 42.25
C PHE A 23 22.97 22.56 40.79
N PHE A 24 24.22 22.35 40.39
CA PHE A 24 24.54 21.85 39.05
C PHE A 24 24.15 20.37 38.85
N SER A 25 24.24 19.53 39.88
CA SER A 25 23.77 18.14 39.79
C SER A 25 22.24 18.04 39.78
N ILE A 26 21.53 18.90 40.52
CA ILE A 26 20.06 18.97 40.46
C ILE A 26 19.58 19.57 39.13
N ALA A 27 20.23 20.60 38.59
CA ALA A 27 19.88 21.15 37.28
C ALA A 27 20.11 20.14 36.13
N SER A 28 21.14 19.30 36.25
CA SER A 28 21.40 18.21 35.30
C SER A 28 20.41 17.05 35.45
N ILE A 29 19.94 16.77 36.67
CA ILE A 29 18.86 15.79 36.92
C ILE A 29 17.51 16.35 36.43
N PHE A 30 17.23 17.64 36.54
CA PHE A 30 16.03 18.24 35.94
C PHE A 30 16.10 18.29 34.41
N ALA A 31 17.28 18.53 33.82
CA ALA A 31 17.46 18.39 32.37
C ALA A 31 17.28 16.93 31.90
N LEU A 32 17.67 15.95 32.73
CA LEU A 32 17.46 14.52 32.45
C LEU A 32 16.01 14.06 32.71
N ILE A 33 15.28 14.70 33.64
CA ILE A 33 13.85 14.49 33.86
C ILE A 33 13.00 15.17 32.76
N PHE A 34 13.50 16.23 32.12
CA PHE A 34 12.92 16.73 30.87
C PHE A 34 13.25 15.85 29.65
N LEU A 35 14.25 14.97 29.73
CA LEU A 35 14.56 13.93 28.74
C LEU A 35 13.92 12.56 29.07
N THR A 36 13.29 12.41 30.24
CA THR A 36 12.66 11.16 30.68
C THR A 36 11.29 11.35 31.31
N SER A 37 10.63 12.48 31.08
CA SER A 37 9.18 12.56 31.27
C SER A 37 8.52 11.70 30.19
N ASN A 38 8.49 10.40 30.44
CA ASN A 38 7.45 9.46 30.04
C ASN A 38 6.12 9.88 30.67
N ASN A 39 5.75 11.15 30.56
CA ASN A 39 4.41 11.41 30.10
C ASN A 39 4.48 11.01 28.64
N SER A 40 4.02 9.80 28.34
CA SER A 40 3.14 9.64 27.19
C SER A 40 1.99 10.62 27.40
N THR A 41 2.26 11.92 27.17
CA THR A 41 1.29 12.78 26.56
C THR A 41 0.97 12.02 25.30
N PHE A 42 -0.16 11.34 25.31
CA PHE A 42 -0.88 11.04 24.09
C PHE A 42 -0.69 12.28 23.24
N ALA A 43 0.11 12.16 22.17
CA ALA A 43 -0.02 13.11 21.09
C ALA A 43 -1.53 13.13 20.85
N ALA A 44 -2.16 14.29 21.10
CA ALA A 44 -3.57 14.47 20.87
C ALA A 44 -3.86 13.76 19.54
N PRO A 45 -4.83 12.83 19.50
CA PRO A 45 -5.02 11.93 18.37
C PRO A 45 -4.83 12.75 17.11
N GLY A 46 -3.74 12.46 16.37
CA GLY A 46 -3.36 13.26 15.20
C GLY A 46 -4.60 13.36 14.35
N ALA A 47 -5.10 14.60 14.18
CA ALA A 47 -6.48 14.91 13.86
C ALA A 47 -7.14 13.78 13.10
N GLY A 48 -7.92 12.94 13.81
CA GLY A 48 -8.70 11.89 13.16
C GLY A 48 -9.40 12.54 11.98
N GLY A 49 -9.34 11.89 10.81
CA GLY A 49 -9.83 12.46 9.56
C GLY A 49 -11.12 13.24 9.78
N ALA A 50 -11.23 14.42 9.15
CA ALA A 50 -12.30 15.38 9.44
C ALA A 50 -13.62 14.66 9.67
N PRO A 51 -14.32 14.89 10.80
CA PRO A 51 -15.48 14.11 11.18
C PRO A 51 -16.45 14.05 10.01
N THR A 52 -17.03 12.88 9.78
CA THR A 52 -18.03 12.73 8.72
C THR A 52 -19.20 13.66 9.03
N THR A 53 -19.50 14.58 8.12
CA THR A 53 -20.54 15.60 8.25
C THR A 53 -21.52 15.51 7.10
N VAL A 54 -22.77 15.86 7.38
CA VAL A 54 -23.78 16.18 6.36
C VAL A 54 -24.34 17.55 6.70
N SER A 55 -24.37 18.42 5.69
CA SER A 55 -24.94 19.75 5.74
C SER A 55 -26.22 19.75 4.91
N PHE A 56 -27.22 20.44 5.43
CA PHE A 56 -28.59 20.36 4.95
C PHE A 56 -29.28 21.70 5.10
N ALA A 57 -29.93 22.18 4.04
CA ALA A 57 -30.72 23.39 4.04
C ALA A 57 -32.03 23.17 3.29
N LEU A 58 -33.13 23.70 3.83
CA LEU A 58 -34.47 23.70 3.25
C LEU A 58 -34.93 25.13 2.97
N ASP A 59 -35.74 25.31 1.93
CA ASP A 59 -36.44 26.57 1.67
C ASP A 59 -37.79 26.69 2.40
N ALA A 60 -38.40 25.58 2.83
CA ALA A 60 -39.62 25.54 3.64
C ALA A 60 -39.66 24.32 4.59
N MET A 61 -40.39 24.46 5.71
CA MET A 61 -40.57 23.39 6.72
C MET A 61 -42.03 22.91 6.89
N SER A 62 -42.96 23.59 6.23
CA SER A 62 -44.39 23.21 6.17
C SER A 62 -44.86 23.27 4.73
N VAL A 63 -45.87 22.46 4.41
CA VAL A 63 -46.57 22.51 3.13
C VAL A 63 -47.94 23.11 3.39
N ASP A 64 -48.20 24.28 2.82
CA ASP A 64 -49.38 25.09 3.11
C ASP A 64 -50.23 25.31 1.85
N PHE A 65 -51.43 24.74 1.82
CA PHE A 65 -52.36 24.88 0.71
C PHE A 65 -53.55 25.76 1.11
N HIS A 66 -53.60 26.96 0.55
CA HIS A 66 -54.75 27.86 0.68
C HIS A 66 -55.81 27.56 -0.39
N PHE A 67 -57.08 27.44 0.01
CA PHE A 67 -58.20 27.24 -0.90
C PHE A 67 -59.28 28.31 -0.73
N THR A 68 -59.64 28.93 -1.85
CA THR A 68 -60.80 29.81 -1.97
C THR A 68 -62.08 29.00 -2.21
N PRO A 69 -63.28 29.56 -1.92
CA PRO A 69 -64.55 28.88 -2.20
C PRO A 69 -64.73 28.43 -3.65
N ALA A 70 -64.17 29.17 -4.62
CA ALA A 70 -64.22 28.81 -6.04
C ALA A 70 -63.33 27.61 -6.39
N GLU A 71 -62.14 27.51 -5.78
CA GLU A 71 -61.25 26.36 -5.97
C GLU A 71 -61.84 25.09 -5.34
N LEU A 72 -62.54 25.22 -4.21
CA LEU A 72 -63.26 24.11 -3.57
C LEU A 72 -64.40 23.58 -4.45
N SER A 73 -65.24 24.47 -4.97
CA SER A 73 -66.37 24.10 -5.83
C SER A 73 -65.94 23.47 -7.16
N ALA A 74 -64.79 23.87 -7.69
CA ALA A 74 -64.19 23.31 -8.91
C ALA A 74 -63.36 22.04 -8.68
N SER A 75 -63.17 21.59 -7.42
CA SER A 75 -62.23 20.53 -7.06
C SER A 75 -60.84 20.76 -7.66
N THR A 76 -60.32 21.98 -7.56
CA THR A 76 -59.02 22.36 -8.13
C THR A 76 -57.89 21.50 -7.54
N PHE A 77 -56.96 21.09 -8.40
CA PHE A 77 -55.69 20.48 -7.97
C PHE A 77 -54.64 21.56 -7.80
N LYS A 78 -53.84 21.50 -6.74
CA LYS A 78 -52.75 22.42 -6.46
C LYS A 78 -51.47 21.63 -6.18
N GLN A 79 -50.35 22.24 -6.53
CA GLN A 79 -49.03 21.74 -6.18
C GLN A 79 -48.22 22.82 -5.46
N ASP A 80 -47.33 22.35 -4.59
CA ASP A 80 -46.27 23.14 -3.96
C ASP A 80 -45.01 22.27 -3.90
N ASN A 81 -43.85 22.85 -3.59
CA ASN A 81 -42.60 22.10 -3.51
C ASN A 81 -41.70 22.57 -2.38
N VAL A 82 -40.92 21.63 -1.87
CA VAL A 82 -39.80 21.94 -0.96
C VAL A 82 -38.49 21.57 -1.66
N ASN A 83 -37.53 22.50 -1.67
CA ASN A 83 -36.19 22.23 -2.18
C ASN A 83 -35.21 22.06 -1.03
N ALA A 84 -34.45 20.96 -1.10
CA ALA A 84 -33.33 20.69 -0.21
C ALA A 84 -32.00 20.90 -0.94
N SER A 85 -31.05 21.54 -0.27
CA SER A 85 -29.64 21.56 -0.67
C SER A 85 -28.82 20.77 0.34
N ILE A 86 -28.12 19.74 -0.13
CA ILE A 86 -27.46 18.74 0.71
C ILE A 86 -26.01 18.57 0.25
N SER A 87 -25.08 18.53 1.20
CA SER A 87 -23.67 18.24 0.93
C SER A 87 -23.05 17.47 2.09
N THR A 88 -22.15 16.54 1.79
CA THR A 88 -21.45 15.71 2.78
C THR A 88 -19.98 15.58 2.39
N ASN A 89 -19.10 15.42 3.38
CA ASN A 89 -17.71 15.02 3.14
C ASN A 89 -17.53 13.48 3.09
N ASN A 90 -18.61 12.69 3.22
CA ASN A 90 -18.55 11.25 3.09
C ASN A 90 -18.41 10.85 1.61
N PRO A 91 -17.34 10.15 1.21
CA PRO A 91 -17.11 9.77 -0.19
C PRO A 91 -18.17 8.80 -0.74
N THR A 92 -18.91 8.11 0.12
CA THR A 92 -20.02 7.23 -0.30
C THR A 92 -21.35 7.98 -0.49
N GLY A 93 -21.38 9.29 -0.22
CA GLY A 93 -22.55 10.15 -0.36
C GLY A 93 -23.55 10.02 0.78
N PHE A 94 -24.84 10.15 0.48
CA PHE A 94 -25.91 10.19 1.48
C PHE A 94 -27.23 9.60 0.97
N THR A 95 -28.14 9.32 1.90
CA THR A 95 -29.53 8.98 1.66
C THR A 95 -30.44 10.03 2.29
N PHE A 96 -31.42 10.49 1.51
CA PHE A 96 -32.38 11.52 1.86
C PHE A 96 -33.79 10.94 1.97
N TYR A 97 -34.47 11.28 3.06
CA TYR A 97 -35.77 10.73 3.44
C TYR A 97 -36.79 11.85 3.66
N VAL A 98 -38.07 11.50 3.52
CA VAL A 98 -39.20 12.36 3.85
C VAL A 98 -40.21 11.59 4.72
N SER A 99 -40.83 12.28 5.66
CA SER A 99 -41.99 11.81 6.42
C SER A 99 -42.86 12.96 6.89
N SER A 100 -44.04 12.66 7.41
CA SER A 100 -44.72 13.55 8.34
C SER A 100 -43.87 13.75 9.61
N ILE A 101 -44.04 14.88 10.30
CA ILE A 101 -43.42 15.12 11.62
C ILE A 101 -43.97 14.20 12.72
N ASP A 102 -45.17 13.64 12.50
CA ASP A 102 -45.90 12.77 13.43
C ASP A 102 -46.58 11.61 12.68
N GLU A 103 -47.42 10.84 13.36
CA GLU A 103 -48.15 9.71 12.77
C GLU A 103 -49.40 10.13 11.97
N ASP A 104 -49.89 11.36 12.15
CA ASP A 104 -50.97 11.93 11.34
C ASP A 104 -50.39 12.32 9.98
N THR A 105 -50.90 11.74 8.90
CA THR A 105 -50.45 12.04 7.53
C THR A 105 -51.44 12.92 6.78
N ASN A 106 -52.43 13.49 7.46
CA ASN A 106 -53.41 14.38 6.86
C ASN A 106 -52.91 15.83 6.79
N LEU A 107 -53.39 16.60 5.81
CA LEU A 107 -53.37 18.06 5.92
C LEU A 107 -54.52 18.49 6.82
N ASN A 108 -54.20 19.31 7.82
CA ASN A 108 -55.15 19.82 8.79
C ASN A 108 -55.40 21.32 8.53
N HIS A 109 -56.63 21.77 8.73
CA HIS A 109 -56.95 23.19 8.60
C HIS A 109 -56.26 24.00 9.69
N THR A 110 -55.80 25.22 9.39
CA THR A 110 -55.07 26.07 10.34
C THR A 110 -55.97 26.68 11.43
N ASP A 111 -57.26 26.86 11.15
CA ASP A 111 -58.29 27.09 12.17
C ASP A 111 -58.65 25.76 12.85
N SER A 112 -58.33 25.66 14.14
CA SER A 112 -58.54 24.45 14.95
C SER A 112 -60.00 24.08 15.19
N SER A 113 -60.95 24.98 14.89
CA SER A 113 -62.38 24.67 14.93
C SER A 113 -62.86 23.85 13.72
N VAL A 114 -62.11 23.86 12.63
CA VAL A 114 -62.41 23.10 11.40
C VAL A 114 -61.87 21.67 11.55
N THR A 115 -62.78 20.70 11.60
CA THR A 115 -62.44 19.28 11.79
C THR A 115 -62.27 18.50 10.48
N THR A 116 -62.58 19.12 9.34
CA THR A 116 -62.37 18.49 8.03
C THR A 116 -60.88 18.38 7.73
N LYS A 117 -60.46 17.23 7.20
CA LYS A 117 -59.07 16.93 6.86
C LYS A 117 -58.97 16.48 5.41
N ILE A 118 -57.79 16.64 4.83
CA ILE A 118 -57.45 16.10 3.51
C ILE A 118 -56.53 14.89 3.73
N ALA A 119 -56.97 13.72 3.25
CA ALA A 119 -56.29 12.46 3.56
C ALA A 119 -55.09 12.21 2.63
N SER A 120 -54.02 11.64 3.18
CA SER A 120 -52.94 11.12 2.35
C SER A 120 -53.48 10.04 1.39
N ILE A 121 -53.04 10.05 0.13
CA ILE A 121 -53.35 8.97 -0.82
C ILE A 121 -52.84 7.62 -0.28
N THR A 122 -53.47 6.53 -0.70
CA THR A 122 -53.14 5.17 -0.19
C THR A 122 -52.29 4.34 -1.14
N SER A 123 -52.11 4.82 -2.39
CA SER A 123 -51.26 4.19 -3.41
C SER A 123 -50.73 5.25 -4.37
N PRO A 124 -49.66 4.98 -5.12
CA PRO A 124 -49.10 5.95 -6.05
C PRO A 124 -50.06 6.37 -7.17
N LEU A 125 -50.13 7.67 -7.47
CA LEU A 125 -51.03 8.26 -8.47
C LEU A 125 -50.32 9.35 -9.26
N VAL A 126 -50.78 9.59 -10.49
CA VAL A 126 -50.49 10.81 -11.24
C VAL A 126 -51.58 11.85 -10.98
N GLU A 127 -51.29 13.14 -11.23
CA GLU A 127 -52.19 14.27 -10.94
C GLU A 127 -53.65 14.07 -11.38
N SER A 128 -53.89 13.56 -12.59
CA SER A 128 -55.24 13.37 -13.14
C SER A 128 -56.10 12.38 -12.37
N ASN A 129 -55.48 11.52 -11.55
CA ASN A 129 -56.14 10.40 -10.87
C ASN A 129 -56.39 10.68 -9.38
N PHE A 130 -56.06 11.88 -8.88
CA PHE A 130 -56.37 12.24 -7.50
C PHE A 130 -57.88 12.34 -7.28
N THR A 131 -58.37 11.64 -6.26
CA THR A 131 -59.75 11.80 -5.79
C THR A 131 -59.88 13.09 -4.96
N PRO A 132 -61.04 13.76 -4.94
CA PRO A 132 -61.26 14.90 -4.05
C PRO A 132 -60.90 14.58 -2.60
N LYS A 133 -60.39 15.57 -1.85
CA LYS A 133 -59.95 15.42 -0.45
C LYS A 133 -58.77 14.45 -0.28
N SER A 134 -57.85 14.42 -1.26
CA SER A 134 -56.61 13.64 -1.16
C SER A 134 -55.35 14.45 -1.45
N TRP A 135 -54.23 14.07 -0.85
CA TRP A 135 -52.92 14.68 -1.10
C TRP A 135 -51.79 13.65 -1.03
N GLY A 136 -50.63 13.98 -1.61
CA GLY A 136 -49.45 13.11 -1.65
C GLY A 136 -48.20 13.91 -1.98
N TYR A 137 -47.05 13.24 -2.04
CA TYR A 137 -45.77 13.85 -2.40
C TYR A 137 -45.09 13.11 -3.55
N SER A 138 -44.20 13.76 -4.28
CA SER A 138 -43.46 13.18 -5.39
C SER A 138 -42.00 13.60 -5.35
N ALA A 139 -41.10 12.66 -5.65
CA ALA A 139 -39.67 12.92 -5.81
C ALA A 139 -39.26 13.12 -7.29
N ASP A 140 -40.13 12.76 -8.23
CA ASP A 140 -39.90 12.84 -9.68
C ASP A 140 -40.79 13.88 -10.38
N GLY A 141 -41.65 14.56 -9.62
CA GLY A 141 -42.61 15.55 -10.11
C GLY A 141 -43.81 14.97 -10.87
N VAL A 142 -43.91 13.64 -11.00
CA VAL A 142 -44.91 12.96 -11.85
C VAL A 142 -45.74 11.97 -11.05
N ASN A 143 -45.08 11.09 -10.30
CA ASN A 143 -45.71 10.02 -9.53
C ASN A 143 -45.78 10.43 -8.06
N PHE A 144 -46.98 10.75 -7.60
CA PHE A 144 -47.24 11.07 -6.20
C PHE A 144 -47.45 9.80 -5.40
N LYS A 145 -46.77 9.69 -4.27
CA LYS A 145 -46.85 8.62 -3.28
C LYS A 145 -47.62 9.07 -2.03
N PRO A 146 -48.13 8.11 -1.23
CA PRO A 146 -48.64 8.36 0.11
C PRO A 146 -47.63 9.13 0.97
N ILE A 147 -48.09 10.13 1.72
CA ILE A 147 -47.28 10.80 2.74
C ILE A 147 -46.84 9.77 3.81
N PRO A 148 -45.53 9.59 4.05
CA PRO A 148 -45.03 8.60 4.99
C PRO A 148 -45.29 9.04 6.44
N LYS A 149 -45.45 8.08 7.35
CA LYS A 149 -45.56 8.36 8.79
C LYS A 149 -44.18 8.63 9.39
N ALA A 150 -44.12 9.33 10.53
CA ALA A 150 -42.85 9.54 11.25
C ALA A 150 -42.11 8.23 11.58
N SER A 151 -42.85 7.17 11.96
CA SER A 151 -42.29 5.84 12.25
C SER A 151 -41.77 5.09 11.01
N THR A 152 -42.16 5.50 9.80
CA THR A 152 -41.82 4.83 8.54
C THR A 152 -41.50 5.85 7.43
N PRO A 153 -40.38 6.60 7.53
CA PRO A 153 -39.97 7.54 6.48
C PRO A 153 -39.72 6.82 5.15
N ASP A 154 -40.09 7.46 4.03
CA ASP A 154 -39.77 6.94 2.69
C ASP A 154 -38.48 7.58 2.15
N THR A 155 -37.75 6.82 1.34
CA THR A 155 -36.53 7.29 0.68
C THR A 155 -36.89 8.15 -0.53
N VAL A 156 -36.35 9.37 -0.57
CA VAL A 156 -36.45 10.30 -1.70
C VAL A 156 -35.30 10.06 -2.68
N LEU A 157 -34.06 9.94 -2.16
CA LEU A 157 -32.85 9.79 -2.98
C LEU A 157 -31.74 9.07 -2.20
N THR A 158 -31.03 8.16 -2.86
CA THR A 158 -29.71 7.68 -2.43
C THR A 158 -28.70 8.04 -3.51
N THR A 159 -27.58 8.66 -3.15
CA THR A 159 -26.57 9.12 -4.12
C THR A 159 -25.15 9.03 -3.56
N THR A 160 -24.18 8.90 -4.47
CA THR A 160 -22.74 9.04 -4.18
C THR A 160 -22.23 10.47 -4.39
N ASN A 161 -23.07 11.38 -4.87
CA ASN A 161 -22.71 12.79 -5.03
C ASN A 161 -22.54 13.45 -3.66
N THR A 162 -21.39 14.08 -3.44
CA THR A 162 -21.01 14.62 -2.13
C THR A 162 -21.23 16.12 -2.01
N THR A 163 -21.26 16.87 -3.12
CA THR A 163 -21.29 18.34 -3.09
C THR A 163 -22.42 18.90 -3.94
N GLY A 164 -23.16 19.88 -3.39
CA GLY A 164 -24.10 20.71 -4.13
C GLY A 164 -25.37 20.00 -4.62
N GLN A 165 -25.75 18.87 -4.03
CA GLN A 165 -26.92 18.11 -4.46
C GLN A 165 -28.19 18.89 -4.11
N ARG A 166 -28.98 19.22 -5.14
CA ARG A 166 -30.32 19.80 -4.99
C ARG A 166 -31.37 18.72 -5.18
N VAL A 167 -32.33 18.67 -4.28
CA VAL A 167 -33.46 17.72 -4.33
C VAL A 167 -34.74 18.53 -4.23
N ARG A 168 -35.65 18.34 -5.20
CA ARG A 168 -36.99 18.92 -5.19
C ARG A 168 -37.97 17.83 -4.78
N VAL A 169 -38.83 18.14 -3.81
CA VAL A 169 -39.93 17.26 -3.40
C VAL A 169 -41.23 18.02 -3.60
N ASP A 170 -42.03 17.55 -4.55
CA ASP A 170 -43.32 18.14 -4.90
C ASP A 170 -44.43 17.56 -4.02
N PHE A 171 -45.42 18.37 -3.68
CA PHE A 171 -46.61 17.99 -2.95
C PHE A 171 -47.84 18.36 -3.77
N GLY A 172 -48.77 17.41 -3.93
CA GLY A 172 -49.98 17.58 -4.73
C GLY A 172 -51.21 17.36 -3.87
N VAL A 173 -52.24 18.19 -4.06
CA VAL A 173 -53.49 18.12 -3.31
C VAL A 173 -54.70 18.40 -4.20
N LYS A 174 -55.77 17.63 -3.99
CA LYS A 174 -57.06 17.80 -4.70
C LYS A 174 -58.13 18.32 -3.75
N ALA A 175 -58.60 19.53 -4.02
CA ALA A 175 -59.70 20.16 -3.28
C ALA A 175 -61.02 19.40 -3.45
N SER A 176 -62.00 19.72 -2.58
CA SER A 176 -63.34 19.16 -2.62
C SER A 176 -64.38 20.21 -2.18
N PRO A 177 -65.61 20.21 -2.74
CA PRO A 177 -66.65 21.18 -2.37
C PRO A 177 -67.12 21.07 -0.92
N ASP A 178 -66.82 19.97 -0.24
CA ASP A 178 -67.19 19.69 1.16
C ASP A 178 -66.12 20.11 2.19
N LEU A 179 -65.06 20.81 1.75
CA LEU A 179 -64.06 21.42 2.62
C LEU A 179 -64.46 22.86 3.00
N ASN A 180 -63.85 23.38 4.06
CA ASN A 180 -63.95 24.78 4.42
C ASN A 180 -62.88 25.58 3.66
N SER A 181 -63.19 26.80 3.23
CA SER A 181 -62.18 27.68 2.64
C SER A 181 -61.17 28.12 3.68
N GLY A 182 -59.90 28.17 3.32
CA GLY A 182 -58.81 28.51 4.23
C GLY A 182 -57.55 27.72 3.92
N THR A 183 -56.62 27.72 4.86
CA THR A 183 -55.32 27.07 4.68
C THR A 183 -55.30 25.71 5.36
N TYR A 184 -54.89 24.70 4.62
CA TYR A 184 -54.61 23.37 5.12
C TYR A 184 -53.09 23.17 5.13
N SER A 185 -52.54 22.81 6.28
CA SER A 185 -51.09 22.75 6.52
C SER A 185 -50.68 21.40 7.08
N LYS A 186 -49.44 21.00 6.76
CA LYS A 186 -48.75 19.90 7.43
C LYS A 186 -47.25 20.19 7.53
N GLN A 187 -46.69 19.96 8.71
CA GLN A 187 -45.24 19.90 8.89
C GLN A 187 -44.70 18.55 8.40
N VAL A 188 -43.67 18.63 7.57
CA VAL A 188 -42.96 17.48 7.00
C VAL A 188 -41.54 17.46 7.53
N LEU A 189 -41.05 16.26 7.86
CA LEU A 189 -39.70 16.02 8.30
C LEU A 189 -38.88 15.51 7.12
N PHE A 190 -37.75 16.17 6.89
CA PHE A 190 -36.75 15.75 5.91
C PHE A 190 -35.46 15.38 6.65
N THR A 191 -34.91 14.22 6.33
CA THR A 191 -33.72 13.69 7.02
C THR A 191 -32.67 13.29 6.00
N ALA A 192 -31.43 13.76 6.16
CA ALA A 192 -30.28 13.30 5.38
C ALA A 192 -29.31 12.54 6.28
N VAL A 193 -28.94 11.33 5.87
CA VAL A 193 -28.00 10.45 6.58
C VAL A 193 -26.89 10.07 5.62
N THR A 194 -25.62 10.21 6.02
CA THR A 194 -24.51 9.78 5.18
C THR A 194 -24.53 8.27 4.96
N ASN A 195 -24.14 7.81 3.77
CA ASN A 195 -24.06 6.39 3.47
C ASN A 195 -22.94 5.72 4.29
N ALA A 196 -23.04 4.40 4.50
CA ALA A 196 -21.99 3.67 5.19
C ALA A 196 -20.71 3.67 4.34
N ALA A 197 -19.61 4.17 4.92
CA ALA A 197 -18.28 4.08 4.31
C ALA A 197 -17.55 2.83 4.86
N PRO A 198 -16.90 2.03 4.02
CA PRO A 198 -16.07 0.91 4.48
C PRO A 198 -15.04 1.39 5.50
N ALA A 199 -14.96 0.74 6.64
CA ALA A 199 -13.93 1.03 7.62
C ALA A 199 -12.61 0.48 7.12
N THR A 200 -11.59 1.32 7.02
CA THR A 200 -10.26 0.91 6.54
C THR A 200 -9.25 0.89 7.67
N ALA A 201 -8.24 0.04 7.53
CA ALA A 201 -7.05 0.07 8.37
C ALA A 201 -5.78 -0.08 7.53
N THR A 202 -4.69 0.55 7.95
CA THR A 202 -3.40 0.47 7.26
C THR A 202 -2.35 -0.01 8.25
N PHE A 203 -1.57 -1.02 7.87
CA PHE A 203 -0.41 -1.46 8.66
C PHE A 203 0.60 -0.32 8.85
N LEU A 204 1.36 -0.38 9.94
CA LEU A 204 2.51 0.48 10.15
C LEU A 204 3.52 0.37 8.98
N PRO A 205 4.33 1.41 8.72
CA PRO A 205 5.47 1.31 7.82
C PRO A 205 6.30 0.06 8.07
N GLY A 206 6.76 -0.58 7.00
CA GLY A 206 7.35 -1.92 7.01
C GLY A 206 8.43 -2.12 8.10
N PRO A 207 9.43 -1.23 8.25
CA PRO A 207 10.45 -1.41 9.29
C PRO A 207 9.90 -1.32 10.72
N GLN A 208 8.87 -0.51 10.96
CA GLN A 208 8.22 -0.40 12.26
C GLN A 208 7.40 -1.64 12.57
N PHE A 209 6.62 -2.12 11.59
CA PHE A 209 5.87 -3.37 11.69
C PHE A 209 6.81 -4.54 11.95
N ASN A 210 7.90 -4.66 11.17
CA ASN A 210 8.86 -5.76 11.28
C ASN A 210 9.52 -5.82 12.66
N ASN A 211 9.85 -4.66 13.25
CA ASN A 211 10.38 -4.60 14.62
C ASN A 211 9.38 -5.17 15.64
N LEU A 212 8.10 -4.85 15.52
CA LEU A 212 7.06 -5.42 16.39
C LEU A 212 6.89 -6.92 16.14
N LEU A 213 6.89 -7.34 14.88
CA LEU A 213 6.81 -8.75 14.48
C LEU A 213 7.96 -9.57 15.08
N ALA A 214 9.19 -9.07 15.01
CA ALA A 214 10.38 -9.76 15.50
C ALA A 214 10.40 -9.93 17.03
N ASN A 215 9.67 -9.10 17.77
CA ASN A 215 9.65 -9.08 19.24
C ASN A 215 8.36 -9.64 19.86
N ILE A 216 7.35 -9.99 19.05
CA ILE A 216 6.04 -10.42 19.59
C ILE A 216 6.08 -11.82 20.18
N ALA A 217 6.90 -12.70 19.61
CA ALA A 217 7.12 -14.04 20.14
C ALA A 217 8.38 -14.05 21.02
N PRO A 218 8.37 -14.77 22.16
CA PRO A 218 9.52 -14.83 23.03
C PRO A 218 10.72 -15.46 22.32
N PRO A 219 11.94 -14.93 22.50
CA PRO A 219 13.15 -15.50 21.93
C PRO A 219 13.54 -16.77 22.71
N SER A 220 12.90 -17.90 22.43
CA SER A 220 13.27 -19.19 23.04
C SER A 220 13.20 -20.33 22.02
N SER A 221 14.11 -21.31 22.17
CA SER A 221 14.19 -22.49 21.30
C SER A 221 13.03 -23.47 21.47
N THR A 222 12.22 -23.32 22.53
CA THR A 222 11.17 -24.29 22.89
C THR A 222 9.79 -23.93 22.34
N ALA A 223 9.54 -22.66 21.97
CA ALA A 223 8.29 -22.24 21.33
C ALA A 223 8.46 -21.01 20.40
N PRO A 224 9.26 -21.12 19.32
CA PRO A 224 9.36 -20.04 18.34
C PRO A 224 8.06 -19.93 17.52
N ALA A 225 7.70 -18.72 17.11
CA ALA A 225 6.67 -18.52 16.11
C ALA A 225 7.07 -19.16 14.77
N LYS A 226 6.15 -19.95 14.21
CA LYS A 226 6.29 -20.66 12.93
C LYS A 226 5.33 -20.17 11.86
N HIS A 227 4.22 -19.56 12.25
CA HIS A 227 3.18 -19.18 11.31
C HIS A 227 2.81 -17.71 11.52
N PHE A 228 2.52 -17.01 10.43
CA PHE A 228 1.85 -15.72 10.46
C PHE A 228 0.60 -15.81 9.61
N LYS A 229 -0.58 -15.47 10.15
CA LYS A 229 -1.85 -15.50 9.40
C LYS A 229 -2.92 -14.61 9.99
N LYS A 230 -3.96 -14.32 9.20
CA LYS A 230 -5.15 -13.60 9.67
C LYS A 230 -6.00 -14.50 10.59
N SER A 231 -6.46 -13.96 11.71
CA SER A 231 -7.49 -14.61 12.54
C SER A 231 -8.88 -14.30 12.02
N THR A 232 -9.84 -15.21 12.19
CA THR A 232 -11.27 -14.96 11.88
C THR A 232 -12.01 -14.28 13.02
N THR A 233 -11.42 -14.25 14.22
CA THR A 233 -12.01 -13.64 15.42
C THR A 233 -11.03 -12.71 16.10
N ALA A 234 -11.55 -11.74 16.84
CA ALA A 234 -10.76 -10.86 17.69
C ALA A 234 -9.91 -11.64 18.71
N PRO A 235 -8.76 -11.08 19.16
CA PRO A 235 -7.98 -11.68 20.24
C PRO A 235 -8.81 -11.76 21.53
N ALA A 236 -8.68 -12.86 22.27
CA ALA A 236 -9.43 -13.08 23.52
C ALA A 236 -9.19 -11.99 24.57
N ASN A 237 -7.99 -11.41 24.60
CA ASN A 237 -7.67 -10.24 25.42
C ASN A 237 -7.06 -9.13 24.56
N ILE A 238 -7.93 -8.29 24.01
CA ILE A 238 -7.54 -7.19 23.11
C ILE A 238 -6.57 -6.19 23.76
N ALA A 239 -6.60 -6.04 25.09
CA ALA A 239 -5.71 -5.14 25.82
C ALA A 239 -4.25 -5.63 25.86
N MET A 240 -4.02 -6.92 25.62
CA MET A 240 -2.67 -7.51 25.53
C MET A 240 -2.17 -7.62 24.08
N ALA A 241 -3.03 -7.37 23.09
CA ALA A 241 -2.63 -7.41 21.70
C ALA A 241 -1.84 -6.14 21.33
N THR A 242 -0.84 -6.30 20.47
CA THR A 242 -0.04 -5.19 19.95
C THR A 242 -0.79 -4.52 18.82
N VAL A 243 -0.99 -3.20 18.89
CA VAL A 243 -1.56 -2.44 17.77
C VAL A 243 -0.49 -2.21 16.72
N VAL A 244 -0.76 -2.64 15.49
CA VAL A 244 0.16 -2.59 14.35
C VAL A 244 -0.39 -1.80 13.16
N SER A 245 -1.38 -0.96 13.40
CA SER A 245 -1.93 -0.01 12.43
C SER A 245 -1.41 1.41 12.62
N THR A 246 -1.46 2.21 11.57
CA THR A 246 -1.23 3.65 11.64
C THR A 246 -2.33 4.37 12.44
N ALA A 247 -2.03 5.56 12.96
CA ALA A 247 -2.95 6.32 13.81
C ALA A 247 -4.17 6.88 13.09
N ASP A 248 -4.10 7.02 11.77
CA ASP A 248 -5.17 7.49 10.88
C ASP A 248 -6.11 6.36 10.40
N SER A 249 -5.84 5.12 10.81
CA SER A 249 -6.72 3.98 10.51
C SER A 249 -8.09 4.14 11.19
N GLY A 250 -9.18 3.90 10.45
CA GLY A 250 -10.55 3.96 10.99
C GLY A 250 -10.86 2.85 11.99
N ARG A 251 -10.14 1.73 11.89
CA ARG A 251 -10.10 0.65 12.88
C ARG A 251 -8.65 0.21 13.13
N PRO A 252 -8.29 -0.18 14.37
CA PRO A 252 -6.96 -0.70 14.66
C PRO A 252 -6.74 -2.09 14.04
N ILE A 253 -5.48 -2.41 13.75
CA ILE A 253 -5.03 -3.77 13.46
C ILE A 253 -4.32 -4.29 14.70
N TYR A 254 -4.74 -5.44 15.20
CA TYR A 254 -4.17 -6.10 16.36
C TYR A 254 -3.33 -7.28 15.94
N MET A 255 -2.18 -7.46 16.59
CA MET A 255 -1.26 -8.58 16.40
C MET A 255 -0.96 -9.22 17.76
N TRP A 256 -0.95 -10.54 17.82
CA TRP A 256 -0.60 -11.29 19.04
C TRP A 256 0.03 -12.64 18.69
N TYR A 257 0.76 -13.20 19.64
CA TYR A 257 1.35 -14.53 19.52
C TYR A 257 0.54 -15.55 20.33
N ASP A 258 0.15 -16.65 19.70
CA ASP A 258 -0.42 -17.82 20.36
C ASP A 258 0.65 -18.92 20.47
N SER A 259 1.04 -19.23 21.70
CA SER A 259 2.07 -20.24 21.99
C SER A 259 1.57 -21.67 21.86
N ALA A 260 0.25 -21.91 21.87
CA ALA A 260 -0.32 -23.25 21.78
C ALA A 260 -0.15 -23.84 20.37
N ASP A 261 -0.26 -23.00 19.34
CA ASP A 261 -0.11 -23.40 17.93
C ASP A 261 1.09 -22.74 17.23
N GLN A 262 1.90 -21.97 17.95
CA GLN A 262 3.10 -21.29 17.45
C GLN A 262 2.79 -20.28 16.33
N THR A 263 1.63 -19.62 16.37
CA THR A 263 1.18 -18.69 15.35
C THR A 263 1.15 -17.25 15.85
N ILE A 264 1.69 -16.34 15.03
CA ILE A 264 1.41 -14.92 15.13
C ILE A 264 0.14 -14.64 14.34
N TYR A 265 -0.89 -14.21 15.04
CA TYR A 265 -2.15 -13.82 14.45
C TYR A 265 -2.21 -12.31 14.27
N TRP A 266 -2.91 -11.88 13.22
CA TRP A 266 -3.38 -10.51 13.10
C TRP A 266 -4.89 -10.46 12.84
N TRP A 267 -5.55 -9.39 13.27
CA TRP A 267 -6.99 -9.18 13.07
C TRP A 267 -7.36 -7.69 13.09
N SER A 268 -8.44 -7.32 12.40
CA SER A 268 -9.05 -5.99 12.46
C SER A 268 -10.55 -6.08 12.21
N GLU A 269 -11.31 -5.11 12.74
CA GLU A 269 -12.72 -4.87 12.39
C GLU A 269 -12.90 -4.09 11.08
N ALA A 270 -11.80 -3.65 10.45
CA ALA A 270 -11.87 -2.99 9.15
C ALA A 270 -12.39 -3.94 8.07
N ASP A 271 -13.22 -3.40 7.18
CA ASP A 271 -13.67 -4.06 5.96
C ASP A 271 -12.49 -4.31 5.02
N ASP A 272 -11.62 -3.30 4.86
CA ASP A 272 -10.41 -3.35 4.04
C ASP A 272 -9.15 -3.04 4.86
N VAL A 273 -8.14 -3.91 4.74
CA VAL A 273 -6.86 -3.74 5.42
C VAL A 273 -5.75 -3.61 4.39
N PHE A 274 -5.00 -2.51 4.46
CA PHE A 274 -3.95 -2.16 3.51
C PHE A 274 -2.56 -2.33 4.11
N ALA A 275 -1.61 -2.79 3.30
CA ALA A 275 -0.19 -2.59 3.59
C ALA A 275 0.19 -1.11 3.42
N ASN A 276 1.20 -0.67 4.16
CA ASN A 276 1.67 0.71 4.09
C ASN A 276 2.33 1.01 2.73
N GLU A 277 2.22 2.24 2.22
CA GLU A 277 2.92 2.66 0.99
C GLU A 277 4.42 2.34 1.05
N ASN A 278 5.03 2.55 2.22
CA ASN A 278 6.37 2.07 2.53
C ASN A 278 6.32 0.74 3.28
N SER A 279 6.28 -0.36 2.53
CA SER A 279 6.35 -1.72 3.08
C SER A 279 7.75 -2.32 3.01
N SER A 280 8.80 -1.48 2.92
CA SER A 280 10.18 -1.98 2.93
C SER A 280 10.44 -2.80 4.19
N SER A 281 11.17 -3.90 4.07
CA SER A 281 11.55 -4.75 5.21
C SER A 281 10.38 -5.33 6.02
N MET A 282 9.13 -5.27 5.55
CA MET A 282 7.96 -5.67 6.35
C MET A 282 8.06 -7.10 6.89
N PHE A 283 8.58 -8.04 6.08
CA PHE A 283 8.86 -9.42 6.45
C PHE A 283 10.34 -9.78 6.24
N GLU A 284 11.23 -8.86 6.59
CA GLU A 284 12.67 -9.11 6.62
C GLU A 284 13.06 -10.01 7.82
N TYR A 285 14.02 -10.92 7.62
CA TYR A 285 14.57 -11.82 8.66
C TYR A 285 13.54 -12.65 9.44
N THR A 286 12.41 -13.01 8.84
CA THR A 286 11.41 -13.86 9.50
C THR A 286 11.90 -15.30 9.74
N HIS A 287 13.09 -15.65 9.20
CA HIS A 287 13.80 -16.91 9.43
C HIS A 287 15.23 -16.69 9.98
N GLY A 288 15.34 -15.97 11.11
CA GLY A 288 16.60 -15.59 11.77
C GLY A 288 16.74 -16.07 13.22
N ARG A 289 17.68 -15.50 13.99
CA ARG A 289 17.93 -15.88 15.42
C ARG A 289 16.74 -15.63 16.35
N HIS A 290 15.76 -14.81 15.95
CA HIS A 290 14.67 -14.34 16.81
C HIS A 290 13.26 -14.74 16.33
N SER A 291 13.08 -15.19 15.08
CA SER A 291 11.81 -15.71 14.55
C SER A 291 12.12 -16.72 13.44
N ARG A 292 11.38 -17.84 13.38
CA ARG A 292 11.54 -18.90 12.39
C ARG A 292 10.20 -19.23 11.77
N LEU A 293 9.63 -18.27 11.06
CA LEU A 293 8.44 -18.52 10.26
C LEU A 293 8.77 -19.60 9.23
N ASP A 294 7.94 -20.64 9.23
CA ASP A 294 7.87 -21.67 8.21
C ASP A 294 6.88 -21.23 7.11
N THR A 295 5.79 -20.55 7.49
CA THR A 295 4.75 -20.09 6.55
C THR A 295 4.35 -18.65 6.83
N LEU A 296 4.10 -17.92 5.75
CA LEU A 296 3.64 -16.54 5.76
C LEU A 296 2.36 -16.42 4.92
N ASP A 297 1.23 -16.21 5.59
CA ASP A 297 -0.07 -15.98 4.95
C ASP A 297 -0.38 -14.48 4.94
N LEU A 298 -0.40 -13.90 3.74
CA LEU A 298 -0.68 -12.49 3.50
C LEU A 298 -2.13 -12.24 3.05
N SER A 299 -2.99 -13.27 3.10
CA SER A 299 -4.40 -13.14 2.71
C SER A 299 -5.11 -12.07 3.55
N GLY A 300 -5.87 -11.21 2.86
CA GLY A 300 -6.55 -10.08 3.48
C GLY A 300 -5.67 -8.84 3.72
N ILE A 301 -4.39 -8.85 3.33
CA ILE A 301 -3.53 -7.66 3.30
C ILE A 301 -3.50 -7.11 1.87
N ASN A 302 -4.22 -6.02 1.63
CA ASN A 302 -4.26 -5.37 0.33
C ASN A 302 -2.99 -4.54 0.10
N THR A 303 -2.22 -4.90 -0.92
CA THR A 303 -0.92 -4.27 -1.26
C THR A 303 -1.01 -3.24 -2.38
N ILE A 304 -2.22 -2.90 -2.85
CA ILE A 304 -2.43 -1.96 -3.96
C ILE A 304 -1.75 -0.59 -3.76
N ASN A 305 -1.62 -0.12 -2.52
CA ASN A 305 -1.05 1.19 -2.21
C ASN A 305 0.47 1.16 -2.04
N VAL A 306 1.11 -0.01 -2.10
CA VAL A 306 2.55 -0.14 -1.85
C VAL A 306 3.36 0.41 -3.02
N LYS A 307 4.29 1.32 -2.72
CA LYS A 307 5.29 1.80 -3.69
C LYS A 307 6.69 1.25 -3.40
N ASN A 308 7.01 0.96 -2.15
CA ASN A 308 8.31 0.45 -1.75
C ASN A 308 8.19 -0.96 -1.13
N MET A 309 8.70 -1.96 -1.84
CA MET A 309 8.87 -3.35 -1.38
C MET A 309 10.35 -3.72 -1.27
N SER A 310 11.24 -2.74 -1.10
CA SER A 310 12.65 -3.05 -0.86
C SER A 310 12.82 -3.93 0.37
N ARG A 311 13.62 -4.99 0.26
CA ARG A 311 13.88 -5.96 1.34
C ARG A 311 12.63 -6.66 1.90
N PHE A 312 11.48 -6.64 1.21
CA PHE A 312 10.21 -7.14 1.75
C PHE A 312 10.30 -8.58 2.26
N PHE A 313 11.03 -9.45 1.54
CA PHE A 313 11.35 -10.83 1.95
C PHE A 313 12.86 -11.06 2.12
N PHE A 314 13.63 -10.05 2.51
CA PHE A 314 15.08 -10.17 2.65
C PHE A 314 15.51 -11.18 3.73
N ASN A 315 16.50 -12.02 3.41
CA ASN A 315 17.09 -13.04 4.28
C ASN A 315 16.04 -13.93 4.98
N ASN A 316 15.25 -14.63 4.17
CA ASN A 316 14.20 -15.54 4.65
C ASN A 316 14.42 -16.99 4.20
N GLY A 317 13.86 -17.92 4.96
CA GLY A 317 13.89 -19.36 4.70
C GLY A 317 12.49 -19.98 4.80
N LEU A 318 11.47 -19.26 4.31
CA LEU A 318 10.09 -19.73 4.34
C LEU A 318 9.97 -21.00 3.50
N LYS A 319 9.27 -22.00 4.02
CA LYS A 319 9.04 -23.27 3.30
C LYS A 319 8.02 -23.11 2.17
N SER A 320 7.12 -22.13 2.31
CA SER A 320 6.09 -21.80 1.33
C SER A 320 5.81 -20.31 1.39
N LEU A 321 5.66 -19.70 0.22
CA LEU A 321 5.29 -18.29 0.05
C LEU A 321 4.33 -18.18 -1.14
N ASP A 322 3.10 -17.76 -0.86
CA ASP A 322 2.11 -17.48 -1.90
C ASP A 322 2.18 -16.00 -2.27
N LEU A 323 2.58 -15.73 -3.52
CA LEU A 323 2.67 -14.37 -4.07
C LEU A 323 1.39 -13.94 -4.80
N SER A 324 0.41 -14.83 -4.99
CA SER A 324 -0.82 -14.54 -5.77
C SER A 324 -1.72 -13.50 -5.10
N VAL A 325 -1.55 -13.30 -3.79
CA VAL A 325 -2.26 -12.31 -2.99
C VAL A 325 -1.65 -10.91 -3.08
N LEU A 326 -0.48 -10.75 -3.69
CA LEU A 326 0.19 -9.46 -3.81
C LEU A 326 -0.25 -8.72 -5.08
N ASP A 327 -0.77 -7.51 -4.89
CA ASP A 327 -0.94 -6.55 -5.98
C ASP A 327 0.25 -5.61 -6.04
N THR A 328 1.14 -5.85 -6.99
CA THR A 328 2.41 -5.12 -7.13
C THR A 328 2.38 -4.05 -8.21
N ARG A 329 1.22 -3.77 -8.81
CA ARG A 329 1.12 -2.88 -9.98
C ARG A 329 1.59 -1.45 -9.72
N ASN A 330 1.62 -1.00 -8.47
CA ASN A 330 2.03 0.36 -8.08
C ASN A 330 3.43 0.39 -7.43
N VAL A 331 4.13 -0.74 -7.37
CA VAL A 331 5.46 -0.83 -6.74
C VAL A 331 6.52 -0.22 -7.65
N GLU A 332 7.33 0.67 -7.09
CA GLU A 332 8.43 1.36 -7.77
C GLU A 332 9.80 0.83 -7.35
N ASN A 333 9.94 0.23 -6.16
CA ASN A 333 11.20 -0.31 -5.64
C ASN A 333 11.04 -1.75 -5.14
N MET A 334 11.78 -2.69 -5.74
CA MET A 334 11.89 -4.10 -5.35
C MET A 334 13.35 -4.51 -5.03
N SER A 335 14.22 -3.53 -4.76
CA SER A 335 15.62 -3.80 -4.41
C SER A 335 15.72 -4.73 -3.20
N TYR A 336 16.63 -5.70 -3.26
CA TYR A 336 16.82 -6.72 -2.21
C TYR A 336 15.58 -7.55 -1.84
N MET A 337 14.47 -7.50 -2.59
CA MET A 337 13.20 -8.10 -2.16
C MET A 337 13.33 -9.58 -1.80
N PHE A 338 14.11 -10.36 -2.56
CA PHE A 338 14.39 -11.78 -2.32
C PHE A 338 15.88 -12.04 -2.03
N ALA A 339 16.68 -11.02 -1.71
CA ALA A 339 18.08 -11.25 -1.43
C ALA A 339 18.27 -12.12 -0.17
N GLY A 340 19.16 -13.10 -0.26
CA GLY A 340 19.37 -14.09 0.80
C GLY A 340 18.20 -15.02 1.07
N PHE A 341 17.24 -15.11 0.14
CA PHE A 341 16.11 -16.02 0.30
C PHE A 341 16.54 -17.47 0.02
N GLU A 342 16.27 -18.36 0.97
CA GLU A 342 16.53 -19.79 0.90
C GLU A 342 15.21 -20.53 0.64
N ALA A 343 15.03 -21.12 -0.55
CA ALA A 343 13.83 -21.89 -0.87
C ALA A 343 14.18 -23.22 -1.51
N THR A 344 13.50 -24.29 -1.12
CA THR A 344 13.56 -25.56 -1.85
C THR A 344 12.78 -25.51 -3.16
N ILE A 345 11.79 -24.62 -3.26
CA ILE A 345 10.92 -24.43 -4.42
C ILE A 345 10.80 -22.92 -4.68
N LEU A 346 11.00 -22.51 -5.94
CA LEU A 346 10.78 -21.13 -6.36
C LEU A 346 9.28 -20.78 -6.24
N PRO A 347 8.89 -19.70 -5.54
CA PRO A 347 7.51 -19.22 -5.56
C PRO A 347 7.12 -18.78 -6.97
N ASP A 348 5.82 -18.82 -7.31
CA ASP A 348 5.32 -18.38 -8.62
C ASP A 348 5.55 -16.86 -8.82
N LEU A 349 6.66 -16.51 -9.47
CA LEU A 349 7.04 -15.12 -9.73
C LEU A 349 6.19 -14.48 -10.83
N THR A 350 5.37 -15.24 -11.58
CA THR A 350 4.53 -14.69 -12.67
C THR A 350 3.43 -13.77 -12.17
N ARG A 351 3.19 -13.77 -10.86
CA ARG A 351 2.23 -12.90 -10.17
C ARG A 351 2.74 -11.50 -9.90
N LEU A 352 4.05 -11.27 -10.00
CA LEU A 352 4.63 -9.95 -9.77
C LEU A 352 4.48 -9.09 -11.03
N ASN A 353 3.77 -7.98 -10.90
CA ASN A 353 3.77 -6.92 -11.90
C ASN A 353 4.96 -6.00 -11.64
N THR A 354 5.92 -5.99 -12.55
CA THR A 354 7.13 -5.17 -12.44
C THR A 354 7.10 -3.92 -13.34
N GLY A 355 5.99 -3.66 -14.03
CA GLY A 355 5.90 -2.63 -15.07
C GLY A 355 6.16 -1.20 -14.57
N ASN A 356 5.98 -0.93 -13.27
CA ASN A 356 6.28 0.37 -12.66
C ASN A 356 7.58 0.38 -11.83
N VAL A 357 8.29 -0.74 -11.74
CA VAL A 357 9.50 -0.87 -10.92
C VAL A 357 10.66 -0.14 -11.59
N LYS A 358 11.34 0.71 -10.81
CA LYS A 358 12.53 1.49 -11.20
C LYS A 358 13.81 0.88 -10.65
N ASP A 359 13.75 0.24 -9.47
CA ASP A 359 14.92 -0.32 -8.80
C ASP A 359 14.74 -1.81 -8.50
N MET A 360 15.59 -2.64 -9.13
CA MET A 360 15.73 -4.09 -8.89
C MET A 360 17.13 -4.46 -8.37
N SER A 361 17.88 -3.49 -7.86
CA SER A 361 19.24 -3.71 -7.38
C SER A 361 19.25 -4.79 -6.29
N HIS A 362 20.16 -5.75 -6.42
CA HIS A 362 20.29 -6.88 -5.51
C HIS A 362 19.04 -7.76 -5.32
N MET A 363 18.00 -7.65 -6.16
CA MET A 363 16.70 -8.31 -5.89
C MET A 363 16.79 -9.80 -5.55
N PHE A 364 17.73 -10.53 -6.15
CA PHE A 364 18.01 -11.96 -5.92
C PHE A 364 19.45 -12.22 -5.45
N SER A 365 20.14 -11.21 -4.91
CA SER A 365 21.52 -11.38 -4.47
C SER A 365 21.60 -12.39 -3.33
N ASN A 366 22.51 -13.36 -3.42
CA ASN A 366 22.66 -14.45 -2.46
C ASN A 366 21.38 -15.29 -2.26
N ALA A 367 20.42 -15.24 -3.18
CA ALA A 367 19.20 -16.05 -3.10
C ALA A 367 19.44 -17.46 -3.66
N HIS A 368 18.98 -18.48 -2.95
CA HIS A 368 19.16 -19.89 -3.30
C HIS A 368 17.84 -20.47 -3.83
N PHE A 369 17.60 -20.24 -5.12
CA PHE A 369 16.53 -20.88 -5.89
C PHE A 369 17.14 -21.89 -6.87
N PRO A 370 16.51 -23.05 -7.15
CA PRO A 370 17.08 -24.02 -8.10
C PRO A 370 17.31 -23.47 -9.51
N SER A 371 16.37 -22.66 -9.99
CA SER A 371 16.36 -22.00 -11.31
C SER A 371 15.58 -20.69 -11.22
N LEU A 372 15.86 -19.75 -12.13
CA LEU A 372 15.15 -18.47 -12.24
C LEU A 372 14.69 -18.27 -13.69
N ASP A 373 13.40 -18.36 -13.94
CA ASP A 373 12.78 -17.94 -15.21
C ASP A 373 12.04 -16.62 -14.97
N LEU A 374 12.55 -15.54 -15.56
CA LEU A 374 12.09 -14.16 -15.34
C LEU A 374 11.70 -13.46 -16.64
N ARG A 375 11.40 -14.21 -17.70
CA ARG A 375 11.02 -13.65 -19.00
C ARG A 375 9.75 -12.80 -18.95
N HIS A 376 8.89 -13.04 -17.97
CA HIS A 376 7.65 -12.28 -17.76
C HIS A 376 7.84 -10.96 -17.03
N PHE A 377 9.04 -10.68 -16.49
CA PHE A 377 9.32 -9.38 -15.89
C PHE A 377 9.33 -8.31 -16.98
N ASP A 378 8.50 -7.30 -16.79
CA ASP A 378 8.55 -6.09 -17.57
C ASP A 378 9.60 -5.14 -16.97
N THR A 379 10.70 -4.95 -17.70
CA THR A 379 11.86 -4.15 -17.24
C THR A 379 11.96 -2.78 -17.90
N HIS A 380 10.99 -2.38 -18.74
CA HIS A 380 11.10 -1.14 -19.54
C HIS A 380 11.23 0.14 -18.69
N ASN A 381 10.77 0.09 -17.43
CA ASN A 381 10.86 1.17 -16.47
C ASN A 381 12.02 1.05 -15.47
N VAL A 382 12.78 -0.05 -15.48
CA VAL A 382 13.87 -0.30 -14.54
C VAL A 382 15.07 0.58 -14.89
N GLU A 383 15.51 1.39 -13.93
CA GLU A 383 16.63 2.33 -14.05
C GLU A 383 17.92 1.75 -13.48
N THR A 384 17.84 0.80 -12.53
CA THR A 384 19.00 0.10 -11.97
C THR A 384 18.69 -1.36 -11.60
N MET A 385 19.65 -2.24 -11.92
CA MET A 385 19.67 -3.66 -11.56
C MET A 385 21.06 -4.12 -11.06
N TYR A 386 21.81 -3.19 -10.44
CA TYR A 386 23.14 -3.46 -9.87
C TYR A 386 23.12 -4.70 -8.98
N ARG A 387 24.03 -5.66 -9.24
CA ARG A 387 24.16 -6.92 -8.48
C ARG A 387 22.89 -7.75 -8.32
N MET A 388 21.92 -7.64 -9.23
CA MET A 388 20.61 -8.30 -9.11
C MET A 388 20.70 -9.80 -8.79
N PHE A 389 21.67 -10.53 -9.35
CA PHE A 389 21.90 -11.97 -9.16
C PHE A 389 23.27 -12.30 -8.57
N SER A 390 23.95 -11.32 -7.95
CA SER A 390 25.27 -11.54 -7.35
C SER A 390 25.19 -12.65 -6.30
N GLN A 391 26.07 -13.65 -6.41
CA GLN A 391 26.12 -14.82 -5.52
C GLN A 391 24.82 -15.64 -5.45
N ALA A 392 23.91 -15.51 -6.42
CA ALA A 392 22.69 -16.33 -6.44
C ALA A 392 23.02 -17.83 -6.59
N GLY A 393 22.24 -18.70 -5.96
CA GLY A 393 22.38 -20.16 -5.98
C GLY A 393 21.65 -20.86 -7.14
N ALA A 394 21.23 -20.13 -8.17
CA ALA A 394 20.49 -20.67 -9.30
C ALA A 394 21.40 -21.38 -10.31
N THR A 395 20.98 -22.57 -10.76
CA THR A 395 21.68 -23.34 -11.80
C THR A 395 21.42 -22.82 -13.21
N SER A 396 20.29 -22.15 -13.43
CA SER A 396 19.91 -21.54 -14.69
C SER A 396 19.17 -20.23 -14.44
N ILE A 397 19.46 -19.22 -15.27
CA ILE A 397 18.81 -17.91 -15.23
C ILE A 397 18.35 -17.55 -16.65
N ASN A 398 17.04 -17.38 -16.84
CA ASN A 398 16.44 -16.99 -18.11
C ASN A 398 15.85 -15.58 -18.03
N LEU A 399 16.46 -14.65 -18.78
CA LEU A 399 16.12 -13.24 -18.85
C LEU A 399 15.75 -12.81 -20.28
N SER A 400 15.42 -13.76 -21.17
CA SER A 400 15.23 -13.46 -22.58
C SER A 400 14.13 -12.40 -22.80
N GLY A 401 14.37 -11.45 -23.71
CA GLY A 401 13.40 -10.44 -24.13
C GLY A 401 13.29 -9.19 -23.26
N TRP A 402 14.16 -9.03 -22.26
CA TRP A 402 14.15 -7.84 -21.40
C TRP A 402 14.44 -6.54 -22.17
N ASP A 403 13.74 -5.48 -21.79
CA ASP A 403 14.01 -4.11 -22.25
C ASP A 403 14.78 -3.37 -21.16
N VAL A 404 16.08 -3.16 -21.35
CA VAL A 404 16.95 -2.54 -20.33
C VAL A 404 17.40 -1.15 -20.73
N ARG A 405 16.72 -0.50 -21.69
CA ARG A 405 17.12 0.80 -22.28
C ARG A 405 17.16 1.99 -21.30
N LYS A 406 16.57 1.84 -20.12
CA LYS A 406 16.66 2.82 -19.04
C LYS A 406 17.89 2.62 -18.14
N ASN A 407 18.57 1.49 -18.22
CA ASN A 407 19.80 1.25 -17.49
C ASN A 407 20.98 1.87 -18.23
N ARG A 408 21.99 2.33 -17.48
CA ARG A 408 23.29 2.77 -18.03
C ARG A 408 24.40 1.76 -17.77
N ASN A 409 24.22 0.90 -16.76
CA ASN A 409 25.17 -0.14 -16.42
C ASN A 409 24.43 -1.39 -15.92
N VAL A 410 25.11 -2.53 -16.04
CA VAL A 410 24.70 -3.83 -15.48
C VAL A 410 25.80 -4.37 -14.56
N PHE A 411 26.40 -3.46 -13.79
CA PHE A 411 27.61 -3.72 -13.03
C PHE A 411 27.42 -4.89 -12.05
N MET A 412 28.33 -5.86 -12.11
CA MET A 412 28.36 -7.02 -11.21
C MET A 412 27.04 -7.82 -11.14
N MET A 413 26.20 -7.78 -12.17
CA MET A 413 24.85 -8.35 -12.12
C MET A 413 24.85 -9.85 -11.75
N PHE A 414 25.81 -10.64 -12.25
CA PHE A 414 25.95 -12.07 -11.93
C PHE A 414 27.16 -12.41 -11.05
N TRP A 415 27.89 -11.41 -10.54
CA TRP A 415 29.19 -11.59 -9.90
C TRP A 415 29.22 -12.66 -8.78
N ASP A 416 30.26 -13.51 -8.81
CA ASP A 416 30.55 -14.60 -7.85
C ASP A 416 29.41 -15.63 -7.72
N ASN A 417 28.78 -15.99 -8.84
CA ASN A 417 27.80 -17.08 -8.87
C ASN A 417 28.49 -18.44 -9.05
N ARG A 418 28.46 -19.27 -8.01
CA ARG A 418 29.18 -20.56 -7.97
C ARG A 418 28.45 -21.72 -8.64
N THR A 419 27.17 -21.55 -9.00
CA THR A 419 26.28 -22.66 -9.37
C THR A 419 25.63 -22.53 -10.74
N VAL A 420 25.56 -21.30 -11.28
CA VAL A 420 24.93 -21.04 -12.58
C VAL A 420 25.70 -21.71 -13.70
N LYS A 421 24.98 -22.50 -14.49
CA LYS A 421 25.48 -23.20 -15.68
C LYS A 421 25.06 -22.49 -16.96
N THR A 422 23.87 -21.91 -16.98
CA THR A 422 23.30 -21.27 -18.16
C THR A 422 22.69 -19.92 -17.85
N ILE A 423 23.03 -18.91 -18.65
CA ILE A 423 22.40 -17.59 -18.63
C ILE A 423 21.83 -17.31 -20.03
N ASP A 424 20.55 -16.98 -20.12
CA ASP A 424 19.90 -16.59 -21.37
C ASP A 424 19.51 -15.10 -21.34
N MET A 425 20.11 -14.31 -22.22
CA MET A 425 19.86 -12.88 -22.40
C MET A 425 19.48 -12.58 -23.86
N SER A 426 18.96 -13.57 -24.58
CA SER A 426 18.57 -13.40 -25.98
C SER A 426 17.45 -12.36 -26.12
N GLY A 427 17.51 -11.57 -27.19
CA GLY A 427 16.49 -10.57 -27.50
C GLY A 427 16.45 -9.36 -26.56
N TRP A 428 17.49 -9.15 -25.75
CA TRP A 428 17.62 -7.95 -24.93
C TRP A 428 17.61 -6.68 -25.79
N LYS A 429 16.92 -5.65 -25.32
CA LYS A 429 17.06 -4.27 -25.84
C LYS A 429 18.00 -3.52 -24.91
N ASN A 430 19.29 -3.48 -25.28
CA ASN A 430 20.37 -3.04 -24.38
C ASN A 430 21.30 -1.98 -24.99
N ASP A 431 20.84 -1.30 -26.04
CA ASP A 431 21.57 -0.26 -26.77
C ASP A 431 21.90 0.98 -25.92
N SER A 432 21.32 1.13 -24.72
CA SER A 432 21.65 2.24 -23.80
C SER A 432 22.82 1.95 -22.84
N LEU A 433 23.34 0.73 -22.80
CA LEU A 433 24.34 0.33 -21.81
C LEU A 433 25.71 0.93 -22.15
N GLU A 434 26.32 1.56 -21.16
CA GLU A 434 27.64 2.19 -21.24
C GLU A 434 28.70 1.40 -20.47
N LEU A 435 28.32 0.69 -19.40
CA LEU A 435 29.26 -0.06 -18.55
C LEU A 435 28.79 -1.51 -18.36
N MET A 436 29.66 -2.47 -18.70
CA MET A 436 29.43 -3.91 -18.54
C MET A 436 30.48 -4.57 -17.62
N ASP A 437 31.12 -3.76 -16.78
CA ASP A 437 32.15 -4.23 -15.87
C ASP A 437 31.59 -5.36 -14.99
N ASP A 438 32.38 -6.42 -14.86
CA ASP A 438 32.06 -7.56 -13.99
C ASP A 438 30.76 -8.31 -14.27
N LEU A 439 30.11 -8.08 -15.40
CA LEU A 439 28.81 -8.67 -15.70
C LEU A 439 28.81 -10.20 -15.50
N PHE A 440 29.83 -10.89 -16.03
CA PHE A 440 30.00 -12.34 -15.91
C PHE A 440 31.30 -12.73 -15.19
N SER A 441 31.76 -11.92 -14.22
CA SER A 441 32.99 -12.23 -13.47
C SER A 441 32.77 -13.29 -12.38
N ASP A 442 33.74 -14.17 -12.21
CA ASP A 442 33.79 -15.20 -11.16
C ASP A 442 32.61 -16.21 -11.26
N LEU A 443 32.36 -16.79 -12.44
CA LEU A 443 31.30 -17.81 -12.65
C LEU A 443 31.92 -19.21 -12.92
N PRO A 444 32.38 -19.93 -11.89
CA PRO A 444 33.14 -21.17 -12.07
C PRO A 444 32.35 -22.33 -12.70
N ALA A 445 31.01 -22.33 -12.60
CA ALA A 445 30.16 -23.39 -13.11
C ALA A 445 29.51 -23.07 -14.47
N LEU A 446 29.75 -21.88 -15.03
CA LEU A 446 29.07 -21.42 -16.24
C LEU A 446 29.53 -22.19 -17.47
N GLU A 447 28.60 -22.86 -18.12
CA GLU A 447 28.82 -23.71 -19.30
C GLU A 447 28.37 -23.00 -20.59
N SER A 448 27.39 -22.09 -20.52
CA SER A 448 26.79 -21.43 -21.68
C SER A 448 26.19 -20.05 -21.35
N ILE A 449 26.38 -19.09 -22.26
CA ILE A 449 25.72 -17.78 -22.24
C ILE A 449 25.08 -17.56 -23.61
N ASN A 450 23.79 -17.22 -23.65
CA ASN A 450 23.10 -16.83 -24.88
C ASN A 450 22.98 -15.29 -24.97
N LEU A 451 23.71 -14.69 -25.90
CA LEU A 451 23.75 -13.25 -26.16
C LEU A 451 23.12 -12.90 -27.53
N THR A 452 22.24 -13.74 -28.08
CA THR A 452 21.64 -13.51 -29.39
C THR A 452 20.87 -12.18 -29.42
N GLY A 453 21.25 -11.27 -30.33
CA GLY A 453 20.63 -9.95 -30.46
C GLY A 453 21.20 -8.86 -29.53
N PHE A 454 22.24 -9.17 -28.76
CA PHE A 454 22.89 -8.24 -27.85
C PHE A 454 23.76 -7.22 -28.60
N THR A 455 23.65 -5.93 -28.25
CA THR A 455 24.40 -4.83 -28.89
C THR A 455 25.35 -4.16 -27.91
N THR A 456 26.53 -3.71 -28.35
CA THR A 456 27.53 -3.09 -27.46
C THR A 456 28.08 -1.76 -27.95
N ASN A 457 27.45 -1.16 -28.97
CA ASN A 457 27.92 0.03 -29.68
C ASN A 457 28.09 1.28 -28.78
N ASN A 458 27.47 1.32 -27.59
CA ASN A 458 27.60 2.43 -26.64
C ASN A 458 28.45 2.08 -25.41
N VAL A 459 28.96 0.86 -25.32
CA VAL A 459 29.74 0.38 -24.18
C VAL A 459 31.14 1.01 -24.21
N ARG A 460 31.54 1.58 -23.07
CA ARG A 460 32.85 2.20 -22.84
C ARG A 460 33.80 1.32 -22.03
N SER A 461 33.27 0.35 -21.29
CA SER A 461 34.07 -0.48 -20.39
C SER A 461 33.58 -1.92 -20.36
N PHE A 462 34.53 -2.83 -20.60
CA PHE A 462 34.40 -4.29 -20.48
C PHE A 462 35.34 -4.85 -19.39
N ASP A 463 35.67 -4.03 -18.39
CA ASP A 463 36.60 -4.45 -17.34
C ASP A 463 36.07 -5.69 -16.63
N ARG A 464 36.87 -6.77 -16.65
CA ARG A 464 36.56 -8.06 -16.01
C ARG A 464 35.27 -8.75 -16.48
N THR A 465 34.64 -8.30 -17.57
CA THR A 465 33.32 -8.79 -18.01
C THR A 465 33.24 -10.31 -18.13
N PHE A 466 34.26 -10.97 -18.68
CA PHE A 466 34.33 -12.43 -18.84
C PHE A 466 35.46 -13.05 -18.01
N SER A 467 35.80 -12.46 -16.86
CA SER A 467 36.90 -12.95 -16.04
C SER A 467 36.52 -14.19 -15.21
N LYS A 468 37.46 -15.13 -15.10
CA LYS A 468 37.39 -16.36 -14.29
C LYS A 468 36.18 -17.23 -14.64
N LEU A 469 36.15 -17.67 -15.90
CA LEU A 469 35.17 -18.59 -16.48
C LEU A 469 35.83 -19.95 -16.84
N PRO A 470 36.21 -20.78 -15.86
CA PRO A 470 36.92 -22.04 -16.10
C PRO A 470 36.08 -23.14 -16.78
N SER A 471 34.74 -23.06 -16.73
CA SER A 471 33.85 -24.07 -17.33
C SER A 471 33.26 -23.66 -18.69
N LEU A 472 33.42 -22.39 -19.10
CA LEU A 472 32.88 -21.89 -20.36
C LEU A 472 33.82 -22.28 -21.50
N THR A 473 33.34 -23.09 -22.44
CA THR A 473 34.19 -23.68 -23.51
C THR A 473 34.15 -22.91 -24.83
N SER A 474 33.08 -22.16 -25.07
CA SER A 474 32.85 -21.33 -26.26
C SER A 474 32.15 -20.04 -25.88
N LEU A 475 32.47 -18.96 -26.59
CA LEU A 475 31.85 -17.64 -26.41
C LEU A 475 31.74 -16.97 -27.77
N ASP A 476 30.51 -16.64 -28.18
CA ASP A 476 30.23 -15.90 -29.41
C ASP A 476 30.18 -14.40 -29.12
N LEU A 477 31.10 -13.65 -29.75
CA LEU A 477 31.23 -12.19 -29.63
C LEU A 477 31.03 -11.49 -30.99
N SER A 478 30.50 -12.20 -31.99
CA SER A 478 30.38 -11.67 -33.36
C SER A 478 29.50 -10.42 -33.47
N SER A 479 28.57 -10.21 -32.53
CA SER A 479 27.71 -9.01 -32.47
C SER A 479 28.33 -7.83 -31.70
N PHE A 480 29.51 -8.01 -31.09
CA PHE A 480 30.11 -6.97 -30.27
C PHE A 480 30.73 -5.90 -31.17
N ASP A 481 30.29 -4.66 -30.98
CA ASP A 481 30.94 -3.45 -31.46
C ASP A 481 31.75 -2.86 -30.31
N THR A 482 33.07 -2.82 -30.46
CA THR A 482 33.99 -2.26 -29.44
C THR A 482 34.54 -0.88 -29.81
N SER A 483 34.03 -0.24 -30.87
CA SER A 483 34.56 1.03 -31.40
C SER A 483 34.50 2.23 -30.43
N ASN A 484 33.69 2.11 -29.37
CA ASN A 484 33.57 3.10 -28.30
C ASN A 484 34.18 2.65 -26.96
N VAL A 485 34.80 1.47 -26.91
CA VAL A 485 35.37 0.93 -25.68
C VAL A 485 36.70 1.62 -25.37
N GLU A 486 36.86 2.01 -24.11
CA GLU A 486 38.02 2.71 -23.55
C GLU A 486 38.82 1.81 -22.60
N GLN A 487 38.16 0.85 -21.93
CA GLN A 487 38.76 -0.02 -20.91
C GLN A 487 38.40 -1.50 -21.14
N MET A 488 39.42 -2.37 -21.14
CA MET A 488 39.30 -3.83 -21.34
C MET A 488 40.19 -4.63 -20.37
N ARG A 489 40.48 -4.08 -19.18
CA ARG A 489 41.34 -4.74 -18.20
C ARG A 489 40.74 -6.07 -17.78
N ASN A 490 41.59 -7.10 -17.74
CA ASN A 490 41.21 -8.42 -17.26
C ASN A 490 39.96 -9.02 -17.96
N MET A 491 39.56 -8.55 -19.15
CA MET A 491 38.29 -8.92 -19.78
C MET A 491 38.09 -10.45 -19.87
N PHE A 492 39.14 -11.21 -20.20
CA PHE A 492 39.14 -12.67 -20.27
C PHE A 492 40.11 -13.31 -19.25
N ASP A 493 40.51 -12.57 -18.21
CA ASP A 493 41.49 -13.06 -17.22
C ASP A 493 40.96 -14.30 -16.51
N GLY A 494 41.66 -15.43 -16.63
CA GLY A 494 41.28 -16.70 -16.02
C GLY A 494 40.09 -17.39 -16.68
N ALA A 495 39.66 -16.98 -17.89
CA ALA A 495 38.69 -17.72 -18.72
C ALA A 495 39.30 -18.99 -19.33
N SER A 496 39.88 -19.83 -18.47
CA SER A 496 40.75 -20.94 -18.84
C SER A 496 40.04 -22.15 -19.45
N GLY A 497 38.70 -22.15 -19.48
CA GLY A 497 37.88 -23.16 -20.14
C GLY A 497 37.73 -22.95 -21.64
N LEU A 498 37.94 -21.72 -22.14
CA LEU A 498 37.73 -21.38 -23.55
C LEU A 498 38.71 -22.16 -24.43
N THR A 499 38.15 -22.85 -25.43
CA THR A 499 38.93 -23.66 -26.39
C THR A 499 39.35 -22.83 -27.61
N SER A 500 38.57 -21.82 -27.97
CA SER A 500 38.83 -20.82 -28.99
C SER A 500 38.25 -19.48 -28.56
N LEU A 501 38.82 -18.38 -29.08
CA LEU A 501 38.31 -17.03 -28.87
C LEU A 501 38.54 -16.22 -30.14
N ASP A 502 37.44 -15.75 -30.75
CA ASP A 502 37.49 -14.85 -31.91
C ASP A 502 37.32 -13.40 -31.45
N VAL A 503 38.33 -12.59 -31.75
CA VAL A 503 38.36 -11.13 -31.47
C VAL A 503 38.66 -10.34 -32.75
N SER A 504 38.48 -10.95 -33.92
CA SER A 504 38.78 -10.33 -35.22
C SER A 504 37.87 -9.15 -35.56
N ASN A 505 36.72 -9.01 -34.89
CA ASN A 505 35.81 -7.86 -35.02
C ASN A 505 36.13 -6.71 -34.05
N PHE A 506 37.09 -6.87 -33.14
CA PHE A 506 37.36 -5.85 -32.13
C PHE A 506 38.06 -4.64 -32.75
N ASN A 507 37.51 -3.46 -32.51
CA ASN A 507 38.17 -2.17 -32.72
C ASN A 507 38.71 -1.67 -31.38
N THR A 508 40.02 -1.53 -31.28
CA THR A 508 40.72 -1.13 -30.06
C THR A 508 41.25 0.31 -30.09
N SER A 509 40.92 1.09 -31.12
CA SER A 509 41.51 2.42 -31.37
C SER A 509 41.30 3.45 -30.25
N LYS A 510 40.31 3.24 -29.37
CA LYS A 510 40.03 4.10 -28.21
C LYS A 510 40.46 3.49 -26.88
N VAL A 511 40.92 2.24 -26.86
CA VAL A 511 41.26 1.53 -25.63
C VAL A 511 42.60 2.03 -25.10
N PHE A 512 42.65 2.43 -23.83
CA PHE A 512 43.90 2.84 -23.18
C PHE A 512 44.32 1.93 -22.01
N THR A 513 43.50 0.94 -21.64
CA THR A 513 43.83 -0.10 -20.64
C THR A 513 43.44 -1.50 -21.12
N MET A 514 44.41 -2.42 -21.13
CA MET A 514 44.25 -3.84 -21.50
C MET A 514 45.04 -4.77 -20.57
N GLU A 515 45.42 -4.28 -19.38
CA GLU A 515 46.24 -5.04 -18.44
C GLU A 515 45.58 -6.38 -18.13
N TYR A 516 46.36 -7.47 -18.23
CA TYR A 516 45.93 -8.83 -17.94
C TYR A 516 44.73 -9.33 -18.76
N MET A 517 44.33 -8.66 -19.86
CA MET A 517 43.14 -8.99 -20.66
C MET A 517 43.03 -10.48 -21.00
N PHE A 518 44.15 -11.11 -21.37
CA PHE A 518 44.24 -12.52 -21.77
C PHE A 518 44.98 -13.41 -20.75
N ARG A 519 45.25 -12.91 -19.54
CA ARG A 519 46.02 -13.68 -18.53
C ARG A 519 45.28 -14.97 -18.19
N GLY A 520 45.96 -16.11 -18.22
CA GLY A 520 45.37 -17.40 -17.84
C GLY A 520 44.42 -18.02 -18.87
N LEU A 521 44.25 -17.43 -20.07
CA LEU A 521 43.65 -18.12 -21.21
C LEU A 521 44.48 -19.34 -21.62
N LYS A 522 43.79 -20.36 -22.14
CA LYS A 522 44.39 -21.64 -22.56
C LYS A 522 44.10 -22.01 -24.03
N VAL A 523 43.67 -21.03 -24.84
CA VAL A 523 43.42 -21.22 -26.28
C VAL A 523 44.72 -21.59 -27.02
N SER A 524 44.62 -22.42 -28.06
CA SER A 524 45.80 -22.87 -28.83
C SER A 524 46.40 -21.81 -29.74
N SER A 525 45.59 -20.83 -30.15
CA SER A 525 45.97 -19.70 -30.99
C SER A 525 45.03 -18.54 -30.74
N LEU A 526 45.53 -17.31 -30.84
CA LEU A 526 44.77 -16.08 -30.72
C LEU A 526 45.25 -15.10 -31.80
N ASP A 527 44.33 -14.65 -32.66
CA ASP A 527 44.61 -13.62 -33.65
C ASP A 527 44.44 -12.24 -33.02
N LEU A 528 45.48 -11.41 -33.09
CA LEU A 528 45.57 -10.10 -32.45
C LEU A 528 45.83 -8.98 -33.46
N HIS A 529 45.54 -9.15 -34.76
CA HIS A 529 45.87 -8.14 -35.77
C HIS A 529 45.21 -6.76 -35.56
N ASN A 530 44.13 -6.68 -34.76
CA ASN A 530 43.46 -5.44 -34.38
C ASN A 530 43.90 -4.87 -33.02
N PHE A 531 44.96 -5.41 -32.41
CA PHE A 531 45.55 -4.96 -31.14
C PHE A 531 46.98 -4.48 -31.39
#